data_AF-A0A2V9LDA9-F1
#
_entry.id   AF-A0A2V9LDA9-F1
#
_cell.length_a   1.000
_cell.length_b   1.000
_cell.length_c   1.000
_cell.angle_alpha   90.00
_cell.angle_beta   90.00
_cell.angle_gamma   90.00
#
_symmetry.space_group_name_H-M   'P 1'
#
loop_
_entity.id
_entity.type
_entity.pdbx_description
1 polymer ?
#
loop_
_entity_poly.entity_id
_entity_poly.type
_entity_poly.pdbx_seq_one_letter_code
_entity_poly.pdbx_strand_id
1 'polypeptide(L)'
;MEKLGYLGFAKVKALVEKNQIRDRVAAAHLVHVGRVVRDRARGIMVSSGIDPETQRRLGFEAATTPQEGLRRALEIAGRDAKVVVLHHGGDILPLVR
;
A
#
# COMPACT_ATOMS: atom_id res chain seq x y z
N MET A 1 -3.77 16.16 -6.35
CA MET A 1 -3.19 14.98 -5.67
C MET A 1 -3.81 13.66 -6.13
N GLU A 2 -5.01 13.63 -6.73
CA GLU A 2 -5.75 12.40 -7.09
C GLU A 2 -5.33 11.69 -8.41
N LYS A 3 -4.52 12.30 -9.26
CA LYS A 3 -4.33 11.82 -10.65
C LYS A 3 -3.23 10.78 -10.89
N LEU A 4 -2.37 10.44 -9.92
CA LEU A 4 -1.14 9.68 -10.24
C LEU A 4 -0.96 8.32 -9.53
N GLY A 5 -1.66 8.02 -8.44
CA GLY A 5 -1.40 6.80 -7.66
C GLY A 5 0.04 6.68 -7.14
N TYR A 6 0.34 5.61 -6.40
CA TYR A 6 1.72 5.35 -5.94
C TYR A 6 2.55 4.80 -7.10
N LEU A 7 3.48 5.58 -7.65
CA LEU A 7 4.39 5.14 -8.70
C LEU A 7 5.61 4.42 -8.06
N GLY A 8 6.09 3.34 -8.69
CA GLY A 8 7.31 2.66 -8.25
C GLY A 8 8.54 3.59 -8.30
N PHE A 9 9.53 3.32 -7.45
CA PHE A 9 10.71 4.18 -7.22
C PHE A 9 11.38 4.67 -8.52
N ALA A 10 11.59 3.78 -9.48
CA ALA A 10 12.24 4.10 -10.75
C ALA A 10 11.46 5.15 -11.57
N LYS A 11 10.13 5.10 -11.54
CA LYS A 11 9.26 6.01 -12.29
C LYS A 11 9.12 7.36 -11.57
N VAL A 12 9.12 7.38 -10.24
CA VAL A 12 9.18 8.63 -9.48
C VAL A 12 10.53 9.33 -9.68
N LYS A 13 11.65 8.59 -9.62
CA LYS A 13 12.99 9.13 -9.87
C LYS A 13 13.07 9.79 -11.26
N ALA A 14 12.58 9.11 -12.29
CA ALA A 14 12.54 9.64 -13.65
C ALA A 14 11.66 10.90 -13.79
N LEU A 15 10.55 11.01 -13.05
CA LEU A 15 9.67 12.20 -13.08
C LEU A 15 10.25 13.39 -12.32
N VAL A 16 11.00 13.14 -11.24
CA VAL A 16 11.76 14.17 -10.50
C VAL A 16 12.93 14.68 -11.34
N GLU A 17 13.67 13.77 -11.98
CA GLU A 17 14.78 14.12 -12.90
C GLU A 17 14.31 14.93 -14.11
N LYS A 18 13.07 14.71 -14.57
CA LYS A 18 12.42 15.48 -15.65
C LYS A 18 11.77 16.80 -15.19
N ASN A 19 11.94 17.22 -13.93
CA ASN A 19 11.34 18.43 -13.35
C ASN A 19 9.80 18.50 -13.42
N GLN A 20 9.12 17.34 -13.59
CA GLN A 20 7.67 17.25 -13.69
C GLN A 20 6.98 17.12 -12.32
N ILE A 21 7.76 16.82 -11.26
CA ILE A 21 7.31 16.88 -9.86
C ILE A 21 8.14 17.96 -9.17
N ARG A 22 7.53 19.11 -8.88
CA ARG A 22 8.20 20.26 -8.26
C ARG A 22 8.25 20.18 -6.74
N ASP A 23 7.31 19.44 -6.13
CA ASP A 23 7.30 19.19 -4.69
C ASP A 23 8.04 17.89 -4.35
N ARG A 24 9.29 18.04 -3.91
CA ARG A 24 10.18 16.93 -3.55
C ARG A 24 9.75 16.21 -2.27
N VAL A 25 8.95 16.85 -1.40
CA VAL A 25 8.46 16.27 -0.14
C VAL A 25 7.31 15.29 -0.41
N ALA A 26 6.39 15.66 -1.31
CA ALA A 26 5.34 14.77 -1.79
C ALA A 26 5.91 13.54 -2.55
N ALA A 27 6.99 13.73 -3.31
CA ALA A 27 7.67 12.64 -4.01
C ALA A 27 8.31 11.60 -3.07
N ALA A 28 8.92 12.06 -1.96
CA ALA A 28 9.50 11.18 -0.96
C ALA A 28 8.43 10.32 -0.24
N HIS A 29 7.27 10.90 0.09
CA HIS A 29 6.14 10.17 0.67
C HIS A 29 5.59 9.09 -0.28
N LEU A 30 5.43 9.42 -1.57
CA LEU A 30 4.96 8.48 -2.59
C LEU A 30 5.91 7.29 -2.77
N VAL A 31 7.22 7.53 -2.72
CA VAL A 31 8.25 6.48 -2.82
C VAL A 31 8.25 5.57 -1.60
N HIS A 32 8.09 6.11 -0.39
CA HIS A 32 8.20 5.32 0.84
C HIS A 32 7.04 4.33 0.98
N VAL A 33 5.81 4.76 0.70
CA VAL A 33 4.61 3.91 0.77
C VAL A 33 4.54 2.93 -0.42
N GLY A 34 4.89 3.41 -1.63
CA GLY A 34 4.90 2.58 -2.84
C GLY A 34 5.87 1.40 -2.78
N ARG A 35 7.04 1.56 -2.15
CA ARG A 35 8.05 0.48 -2.02
C ARG A 35 7.60 -0.67 -1.13
N VAL A 36 6.83 -0.40 -0.08
CA VAL A 36 6.37 -1.45 0.84
C VAL A 36 5.22 -2.25 0.22
N VAL A 37 4.27 -1.55 -0.39
CA VAL A 37 3.04 -2.14 -0.94
C VAL A 37 3.25 -2.80 -2.31
N ARG A 38 4.26 -2.37 -3.09
CA ARG A 38 4.53 -2.94 -4.44
C ARG A 38 5.73 -3.86 -4.51
N ASP A 39 6.78 -3.63 -3.71
CA ASP A 39 8.06 -4.35 -3.89
C ASP A 39 8.36 -5.39 -2.79
N ARG A 40 7.64 -5.38 -1.65
CA ARG A 40 7.93 -6.30 -0.51
C ARG A 40 6.75 -7.11 0.02
N ALA A 41 5.51 -6.65 -0.13
CA ALA A 41 4.33 -7.37 0.38
C ALA A 41 3.10 -7.11 -0.49
N ARG A 42 2.13 -8.04 -0.49
CA ARG A 42 0.81 -7.86 -1.10
C ARG A 42 -0.15 -7.31 -0.05
N GLY A 43 -0.61 -6.08 -0.22
CA GLY A 43 -1.59 -5.46 0.68
C GLY A 43 -3.02 -5.60 0.16
N ILE A 44 -3.95 -6.00 1.04
CA ILE A 44 -5.38 -5.98 0.76
C ILE A 44 -6.02 -4.88 1.63
N MET A 45 -6.72 -3.94 1.00
CA MET A 45 -7.37 -2.83 1.68
C MET A 45 -8.88 -3.05 1.76
N VAL A 46 -9.43 -2.77 2.95
CA VAL A 46 -10.87 -2.67 3.20
C VAL A 46 -11.12 -1.27 3.73
N SER A 47 -11.84 -0.45 2.96
CA SER A 47 -12.15 0.92 3.34
C SER A 47 -13.44 1.36 2.68
N SER A 48 -14.35 1.96 3.45
CA SER A 48 -15.55 2.62 2.94
C SER A 48 -15.27 4.06 2.44
N GLY A 49 -14.15 4.65 2.86
CA GLY A 49 -13.78 6.03 2.52
C GLY A 49 -12.85 6.16 1.33
N ILE A 50 -12.36 5.05 0.77
CA ILE A 50 -11.47 5.03 -0.40
C ILE A 50 -12.06 4.08 -1.42
N ASP A 51 -12.40 4.58 -2.60
CA ASP A 51 -13.01 3.76 -3.64
C ASP A 51 -12.04 2.68 -4.18
N PRO A 52 -12.54 1.52 -4.66
CA PRO A 52 -11.69 0.42 -5.11
C PRO A 52 -10.70 0.78 -6.23
N GLU A 53 -11.03 1.75 -7.09
CA GLU A 53 -10.14 2.17 -8.17
C GLU A 53 -8.93 2.92 -7.58
N THR A 54 -9.17 3.82 -6.63
CA THR A 54 -8.12 4.48 -5.86
C THR A 54 -7.26 3.47 -5.12
N GLN A 55 -7.85 2.51 -4.39
CA GLN A 55 -7.10 1.47 -3.67
C GLN A 55 -6.12 0.72 -4.60
N ARG A 56 -6.56 0.35 -5.81
CA ARG A 56 -5.71 -0.29 -6.83
C ARG A 56 -4.64 0.63 -7.38
N ARG A 57 -4.93 1.91 -7.62
CA ARG A 57 -3.91 2.91 -8.01
C ARG A 57 -2.84 3.07 -6.94
N LEU A 58 -3.20 2.89 -5.66
CA LEU A 58 -2.26 2.86 -4.55
C LEU A 58 -1.46 1.54 -4.45
N GLY A 59 -1.76 0.54 -5.28
CA GLY A 59 -1.04 -0.74 -5.30
C GLY A 59 -1.60 -1.79 -4.35
N PHE A 60 -2.76 -1.54 -3.74
CA PHE A 60 -3.46 -2.54 -2.94
C PHE A 60 -4.43 -3.36 -3.80
N GLU A 61 -4.72 -4.57 -3.36
CA GLU A 61 -5.94 -5.27 -3.75
C GLU A 61 -7.12 -4.72 -2.95
N ALA A 62 -8.26 -4.49 -3.59
CA ALA A 62 -9.46 -4.01 -2.93
C ALA A 62 -10.32 -5.18 -2.42
N ALA A 63 -10.87 -5.05 -1.22
CA ALA A 63 -11.89 -5.94 -0.65
C ALA A 63 -13.02 -5.12 -0.01
N THR A 64 -14.23 -5.67 -0.04
CA THR A 64 -15.44 -4.99 0.45
C THR A 64 -15.65 -5.17 1.95
N THR A 65 -15.19 -6.29 2.51
CA THR A 65 -15.31 -6.61 3.94
C THR A 65 -14.01 -7.15 4.51
N PRO A 66 -13.78 -7.02 5.84
CA PRO A 66 -12.62 -7.63 6.49
C PRO A 66 -12.54 -9.14 6.26
N GLN A 67 -13.68 -9.83 6.26
CA GLN A 67 -13.78 -11.27 6.03
C GLN A 67 -13.35 -11.66 4.61
N GLU A 68 -13.79 -10.91 3.60
CA GLU A 68 -13.33 -11.10 2.22
C GLU A 68 -11.82 -10.87 2.11
N GLY A 69 -11.31 -9.81 2.75
CA GLY A 69 -9.89 -9.50 2.77
C GLY A 69 -9.05 -10.61 3.40
N LEU A 70 -9.47 -11.12 4.55
CA LEU A 70 -8.78 -12.22 5.24
C LEU A 70 -8.80 -13.52 4.42
N ARG A 71 -9.95 -13.89 3.83
CA ARG A 71 -10.06 -15.07 2.96
C ARG A 71 -9.03 -15.01 1.83
N ARG A 72 -8.96 -13.87 1.13
CA ARG A 72 -8.02 -13.66 0.02
C ARG A 72 -6.56 -13.67 0.49
N ALA A 73 -6.28 -13.10 1.67
CA ALA A 73 -4.95 -13.15 2.26
C ALA A 73 -4.50 -14.60 2.53
N LEU A 74 -5.40 -15.44 3.06
CA LEU A 74 -5.11 -16.86 3.31
C LEU A 74 -4.98 -17.69 2.02
N GLU A 75 -5.69 -17.33 0.96
CA GLU A 75 -5.48 -17.94 -0.38
C GLU A 75 -4.07 -17.67 -0.92
N ILE A 76 -3.48 -16.51 -0.58
CA ILE A 76 -2.13 -16.13 -0.99
C ILE A 76 -1.06 -16.74 -0.06
N ALA A 77 -1.28 -16.69 1.26
CA ALA A 77 -0.29 -17.08 2.26
C ALA A 77 -0.33 -18.58 2.62
N GLY A 78 -1.42 -19.27 2.30
CA GLY A 78 -1.71 -20.65 2.70
C GLY A 78 -2.75 -20.71 3.83
N ARG A 79 -3.58 -21.77 3.83
CA ARG A 79 -4.69 -21.93 4.80
C ARG A 79 -4.21 -22.06 6.24
N ASP A 80 -3.01 -22.61 6.46
CA ASP A 80 -2.40 -22.80 7.77
C ASP A 80 -1.45 -21.66 8.17
N ALA A 81 -1.50 -20.53 7.47
CA ALA A 81 -0.68 -19.37 7.78
C ALA A 81 -0.97 -18.84 9.20
N LYS A 82 0.09 -18.46 9.91
CA LYS A 82 -0.06 -17.77 11.21
C LYS A 82 -0.56 -16.36 10.98
N VAL A 83 -1.58 -15.97 11.73
CA VAL A 83 -2.19 -14.64 11.67
C VAL A 83 -1.86 -13.86 12.93
N VAL A 84 -1.40 -12.61 12.75
CA VAL A 84 -1.24 -11.64 13.83
C VAL A 84 -2.27 -10.54 13.61
N VAL A 85 -3.00 -10.18 14.66
CA VAL A 85 -3.98 -9.10 14.65
C VAL A 85 -3.42 -7.91 15.41
N LEU A 86 -3.30 -6.77 14.73
CA LEU A 86 -2.81 -5.52 15.30
C LEU A 86 -3.96 -4.51 15.31
N HIS A 87 -4.48 -4.20 16.49
CA HIS A 87 -5.44 -3.11 16.65
C HIS A 87 -4.68 -1.77 16.63
N HIS A 88 -5.28 -0.73 16.04
CA HIS A 88 -4.67 0.60 15.96
C HIS A 88 -3.26 0.60 15.36
N GLY A 89 -3.09 0.00 14.17
CA GLY A 89 -1.78 -0.16 13.53
C GLY A 89 -0.97 1.13 13.31
N GLY A 90 -1.59 2.30 13.33
CA GLY A 90 -0.90 3.60 13.29
C GLY A 90 -0.21 4.00 14.59
N ASP A 91 -0.58 3.39 15.72
CA ASP A 91 -0.11 3.73 17.07
C ASP A 91 0.89 2.69 17.62
N ILE A 92 1.25 1.69 16.81
CA ILE A 92 2.15 0.59 17.20
C ILE A 92 3.57 0.88 16.70
N LEU A 93 4.55 0.64 17.57
CA LEU A 93 5.98 0.60 17.22
C LEU A 93 6.49 -0.86 17.29
N PRO A 94 6.64 -1.57 16.16
CA PRO A 94 7.19 -2.92 16.16
C PRO A 94 8.67 -2.90 16.55
N LEU A 95 9.06 -3.72 17.52
CA LEU A 95 10.46 -3.96 17.86
C LEU A 95 10.98 -5.15 17.08
N VAL A 96 12.02 -4.94 16.28
CA VAL A 96 12.74 -6.03 15.60
C VAL A 96 13.79 -6.58 16.57
N ARG A 97 13.85 -7.90 16.69
CA ARG A 97 14.93 -8.60 17.40
C ARG A 97 16.00 -9.05 16.42
#